data_AF-A0A1C6CSI4-F1
#
_entry.id   AF-A0A1C6CSI4-F1
#
_cell.length_a   1.000
_cell.length_b   1.000
_cell.length_c   1.000
_cell.angle_alpha   90.00
_cell.angle_beta   90.00
_cell.angle_gamma   90.00
#
_symmetry.space_group_name_H-M   'P 1'
#
loop_
_entity.id
_entity.type
_entity.pdbx_description
1 polymer ?
#
loop_
_entity_poly.entity_id
_entity_poly.type
_entity_poly.pdbx_seq_one_letter_code
_entity_poly.pdbx_strand_id
1 'polypeptide(L)' 'MYKGFAEVDTIPNTHKRLREEGYHVSVCMLRGLVRSGALKAAYSGNKALLYYPNVIKVLQEGTEPPEAVKRQILRLMQQ' A
#
# COMPACT_ATOMS: atom_id res chain seq x y z
N MET A 1 15.63 18.62 -13.27
CA MET A 1 15.89 17.21 -13.63
C MET A 1 14.68 16.41 -13.18
N TYR A 2 13.80 16.01 -14.09
CA TYR A 2 12.62 15.21 -13.74
C TYR A 2 13.12 13.88 -13.20
N LYS A 3 13.01 13.69 -11.88
CA LYS A 3 13.35 12.42 -11.24
C LYS A 3 12.26 11.45 -11.66
N GLY A 4 12.53 10.66 -12.70
CA GLY A 4 11.62 9.64 -13.19
C GLY A 4 11.48 8.57 -12.12
N PHE A 5 10.49 8.71 -11.26
CA PHE A 5 10.16 7.66 -10.31
C PHE A 5 9.58 6.48 -11.07
N ALA A 6 10.08 5.29 -10.80
CA ALA A 6 9.48 4.07 -11.30
C ALA A 6 8.05 3.92 -10.73
N GLU A 7 7.16 3.32 -11.51
CA GLU A 7 5.80 3.02 -11.02
C GLU A 7 5.82 1.92 -9.96
N VAL A 8 6.77 0.99 -10.05
CA VAL A 8 6.99 -0.07 -9.06
C VAL A 8 8.34 0.15 -8.38
N ASP A 9 8.34 0.30 -7.06
CA ASP A 9 9.59 0.49 -6.32
C ASP A 9 9.49 -0.06 -4.89
N THR A 10 10.64 -0.18 -4.23
CA THR A 10 10.74 -0.61 -2.83
C THR A 10 10.07 0.38 -1.87
N ILE A 11 9.70 -0.11 -0.68
CA ILE A 11 9.11 0.73 0.38
C ILE A 11 9.93 2.00 0.68
N PRO A 12 11.26 1.96 0.85
CA PRO A 12 12.05 3.17 1.15
C PRO A 12 12.03 4.22 0.02
N ASN A 13 12.10 3.77 -1.24
CA ASN A 13 12.07 4.68 -2.40
C ASN A 13 10.67 5.26 -2.60
N THR A 14 9.64 4.45 -2.45
CA THR A 14 8.24 4.88 -2.47
C THR A 14 7.99 5.93 -1.38
N HIS A 15 8.49 5.70 -0.16
CA HIS A 15 8.41 6.68 0.93
C HIS A 15 9.14 7.99 0.59
N LYS A 16 10.32 7.93 -0.04
CA LYS A 16 11.04 9.12 -0.49
C LYS A 16 10.21 9.94 -1.48
N ARG A 17 9.60 9.27 -2.46
CA ARG A 17 8.65 9.89 -3.41
C ARG A 17 7.47 10.53 -2.70
N LEU A 18 6.81 9.79 -1.81
CA LEU A 18 5.68 10.30 -1.02
C LEU A 18 6.05 11.56 -0.23
N ARG A 19 7.23 11.58 0.39
CA ARG A 19 7.72 12.76 1.12
C ARG A 19 8.04 13.94 0.20
N GLU A 20 8.61 13.70 -0.98
CA GLU A 20 8.85 14.73 -1.99
C GLU A 20 7.52 15.30 -2.53
N GLU A 21 6.46 14.49 -2.59
CA GLU A 21 5.11 14.91 -2.99
C GLU A 21 4.26 15.48 -1.83
N GLY A 22 4.80 15.58 -0.62
CA GLY A 22 4.14 16.21 0.53
C GLY A 22 3.28 15.28 1.39
N TYR A 23 3.31 13.97 1.15
CA TYR A 23 2.63 12.99 1.99
C TYR A 23 3.44 12.69 3.26
N HIS A 24 2.81 12.87 4.42
CA HIS A 24 3.40 12.60 5.73
C HIS A 24 3.06 11.19 6.21
N VAL A 25 3.61 10.17 5.55
CA VAL A 25 3.47 8.77 5.94
C VAL A 25 4.80 8.19 6.42
N SER A 26 4.76 7.31 7.41
CA SER A 26 5.97 6.63 7.88
C SER A 26 6.25 5.34 7.09
N VAL A 27 7.52 4.95 6.99
CA VAL A 27 7.91 3.63 6.46
C VAL A 27 7.25 2.49 7.25
N CYS A 28 7.08 2.66 8.56
CA CYS A 28 6.41 1.69 9.41
C CYS A 28 4.94 1.50 9.04
N MET A 29 4.23 2.59 8.72
CA MET A 29 2.85 2.52 8.22
C MET A 29 2.78 1.72 6.92
N LEU A 30 3.64 2.02 5.93
CA LEU A 30 3.66 1.26 4.67
C LEU A 30 3.92 -0.23 4.90
N ARG A 31 4.87 -0.57 5.78
CA ARG A 31 5.13 -1.98 6.16
C ARG A 31 3.92 -2.62 6.86
N GLY A 32 3.23 -1.86 7.70
CA GLY A 32 2.00 -2.29 8.37
C GLY A 32 0.88 -2.61 7.38
N LEU A 33 0.66 -1.73 6.40
CA LEU A 33 -0.34 -1.90 5.35
C LEU A 33 -0.04 -3.11 4.46
N VAL A 34 1.23 -3.36 4.16
CA VAL A 34 1.64 -4.56 3.42
C VAL A 34 1.39 -5.81 4.26
N ARG A 35 1.75 -5.79 5.55
CA ARG A 35 1.57 -6.93 6.45
C ARG A 35 0.10 -7.24 6.70
N SER A 36 -0.76 -6.23 6.80
CA SER A 36 -2.21 -6.42 6.96
C SER A 36 -2.91 -6.85 5.66
N GLY A 37 -2.21 -6.83 4.53
CA GLY A 37 -2.78 -7.10 3.20
C GLY A 37 -3.61 -5.95 2.63
N ALA A 38 -3.69 -4.82 3.34
CA ALA A 38 -4.38 -3.62 2.86
C ALA A 38 -3.66 -2.98 1.66
N LEU A 39 -2.33 -3.12 1.58
CA LEU A 39 -1.53 -2.69 0.45
C LEU A 39 -0.86 -3.90 -0.22
N LYS A 40 -1.24 -4.16 -1.46
CA LYS A 40 -0.64 -5.24 -2.26
C LYS A 40 0.82 -4.91 -2.56
N ALA A 41 1.70 -5.89 -2.30
CA ALA A 41 3.12 -5.83 -2.63
C ALA A 41 3.54 -7.07 -3.41
N ALA A 42 4.43 -6.89 -4.38
CA ALA A 42 5.18 -7.98 -4.97
C ALA A 42 6.48 -8.19 -4.16
N TYR A 43 6.96 -9.43 -4.06
CA TYR A 43 8.18 -9.72 -3.31
C TYR A 43 9.29 -10.14 -4.24
N SER A 44 10.45 -9.49 -4.11
CA SER A 44 11.69 -9.89 -4.75
C SER A 44 12.69 -10.26 -3.66
N GLY A 45 12.74 -11.54 -3.30
CA GLY A 45 13.44 -12.01 -2.11
C GLY A 45 12.84 -11.38 -0.85
N ASN A 46 13.67 -10.71 -0.04
CA ASN A 46 13.23 -10.05 1.20
C ASN A 46 12.74 -8.60 0.98
N LYS A 47 12.64 -8.14 -0.27
CA LYS A 47 12.21 -6.77 -0.59
C LYS A 47 10.76 -6.77 -1.06
N ALA A 48 9.93 -5.96 -0.41
CA ALA A 48 8.58 -5.65 -0.86
C ALA A 48 8.63 -4.50 -1.87
N LEU A 49 8.05 -4.74 -3.04
CA LEU A 49 7.86 -3.82 -4.15
C LEU A 49 6.42 -3.34 -4.18
N LEU A 50 6.23 -2.03 -4.22
CA LEU A 50 4.95 -1.34 -4.20
C LEU A 50 4.67 -0.72 -5.54
N TYR A 51 3.45 -0.88 -6.04
CA TYR A 51 2.95 -0.11 -7.18
C TYR A 51 2.40 1.22 -6.69
N TYR A 52 3.03 2.33 -7.10
CA TYR A 52 2.77 3.66 -6.57
C TYR A 52 1.30 4.11 -6.68
N PRO A 53 0.60 3.92 -7.81
CA PRO A 53 -0.82 4.26 -7.90
C PRO A 53 -1.70 3.55 -6.87
N ASN A 54 -1.39 2.29 -6.52
CA ASN A 54 -2.12 1.58 -5.47
C ASN A 54 -1.86 2.19 -4.09
N VAL A 55 -0.63 2.66 -3.84
CA VAL A 55 -0.30 3.34 -2.58
C VAL A 55 -1.12 4.62 -2.45
N ILE A 56 -1.17 5.45 -3.48
CA ILE A 56 -1.95 6.70 -3.48
C ILE A 56 -3.44 6.39 -3.30
N LYS A 57 -3.96 5.41 -4.03
CA LYS A 57 -5.35 4.97 -3.90
C LYS A 57 -5.70 4.61 -2.46
N VAL A 58 -4.87 3.78 -1.80
CA VAL A 58 -5.08 3.39 -0.40
C VAL A 58 -4.97 4.58 0.57
N LEU A 59 -4.10 5.54 0.28
CA LEU A 59 -3.94 6.74 1.12
C LEU A 59 -5.10 7.73 0.97
N GLN A 60 -5.71 7.82 -0.22
CA GLN A 60 -6.81 8.75 -0.51
C GLN A 60 -8.18 8.16 -0.16
N GLU A 61 -8.44 6.90 -0.55
CA GLU A 61 -9.73 6.23 -0.35
C GLU A 61 -9.83 5.57 1.04
N GLY A 62 -8.70 5.38 1.72
CA GLY A 62 -8.62 4.59 2.94
C GLY A 62 -8.47 3.10 2.67
N THR A 63 -8.25 2.33 3.73
CA THR A 63 -8.11 0.87 3.62
C THR A 63 -9.47 0.21 3.61
N GLU A 64 -9.87 -0.39 2.48
CA GLU A 64 -10.99 -1.36 2.51
C GLU A 64 -10.59 -2.58 3.36
N PRO A 65 -11.52 -3.15 4.14
CA PRO A 65 -11.26 -4.37 4.87
C PRO A 65 -10.83 -5.49 3.91
N PRO A 66 -9.89 -6.36 4.30
CA PRO A 66 -9.42 -7.44 3.44
C PRO A 66 -10.61 -8.23 2.88
N GLU A 67 -10.54 -8.68 1.62
CA GLU A 67 -11.62 -9.45 0.98
C GLU A 67 -12.08 -10.67 1.81
N ALA A 68 -11.17 -11.28 2.57
CA ALA A 68 -11.51 -12.34 3.51
C ALA A 68 -12.51 -11.87 4.60
N VAL A 69 -12.30 -10.68 5.16
CA VAL A 69 -13.18 -10.03 6.13
C VAL A 69 -14.49 -9.61 5.46
N LYS A 70 -14.42 -9.05 4.25
CA LYS A 70 -15.61 -8.65 3.47
C LYS A 70 -16.53 -9.85 3.19
N ARG A 71 -15.96 -10.99 2.80
CA ARG A 71 -16.68 -12.27 2.62
C ARG A 71 -17.27 -12.80 3.92
N GLN A 72 -16.55 -12.66 5.03
CA GLN A 72 -17.03 -13.09 6.34
C GLN A 72 -18.21 -12.23 6.82
N ILE A 73 -18.12 -10.91 6.68
CA ILE A 73 -19.21 -9.98 7.00
C ILE A 73 -20.42 -10.25 6.11
N LEU A 74 -20.23 -10.43 4.80
CA LEU A 74 -21.31 -10.74 3.87
C LEU A 74 -22.03 -12.05 4.24
N ARG A 75 -21.29 -13.07 4.69
CA ARG A 75 -21.88 -14.33 5.21
C ARG A 75 -22.65 -14.15 6.50
N LEU A 76 -22.23 -13.23 7.37
CA LEU A 76 -22.92 -12.94 8.63
C LEU A 76 -24.20 -12.12 8.42
N MET A 77 -24.27 -11.29 7.37
CA MET A 77 -25.46 -10.50 7.04
C MET A 77 -26.55 -11.28 6.29
N GLN A 78 -26.28 -12.53 5.88
CA GLN A 78 -27.22 -13.39 5.14
C GLN A 78 -27.80 -14.54 5.99
N GLN A 79 -27.51 -14.57 7.30
CA GLN A 79 -28.13 -15.46 8.30
C GLN A 79 -29.13 -14.69 9.14
#